data_AF-A0A5J6LCQ7-F1
#
_entry.id   AF-A0A5J6LCQ7-F1
#
_cell.length_a   1.000
_cell.length_b   1.000
_cell.length_c   1.000
_cell.angle_alpha   90.00
_cell.angle_beta   90.00
_cell.angle_gamma   90.00
#
_symmetry.space_group_name_H-M   'P 1'
#
loop_
_entity.id
_entity.type
_entity.pdbx_description
1 polymer ?
#
loop_
_entity_poly.entity_id
_entity_poly.type
_entity_poly.pdbx_seq_one_letter_code
_entity_poly.pdbx_strand_id
1 'polypeptide(L)'
;MNLHEYQGKQLFAQYGLPVSKGFAVDTPEDAAAAAEKIGGDKWVVKAQVHAGGRGKAGGVKLVDSPADAAAFAEKWLGQRLVTYQTDANGQPVTKILVETCTDIANELYLGAVVDRSTRRIVFMASTEGGVEIEKVAHETPEKILKATVDPMTGAQPYQGRELAFKLGLQGDQIKQFVQIFLGLAKMFEEKDLALLEINPLVITDAGNLHCLDAKIVIDSNAIYRHKDIQAMHDPSQDDEREAHAAQWELNYVALEGNIGCMVNGAGLAMGTMDIVKLHGGQPANFLDVGGGATKERVTEAFKIILSDSSVNAVLVNIFGGIVRCDLIADGIIGAVKEVGVEVPVVVRLEGNNAELGAQRLAESGLDIIAATSLTDAAVQVVKAAEGK
;
A
#
# COMPACT_ATOMS: atom_id res chain seq x y z
N MET A 1 -3.33 -1.57 5.52
CA MET A 1 -3.21 -2.95 4.97
C MET A 1 -4.20 -3.10 3.83
N ASN A 2 -3.74 -3.56 2.67
CA ASN A 2 -4.61 -3.79 1.51
C ASN A 2 -5.28 -5.17 1.60
N LEU A 3 -6.44 -5.31 0.98
CA LEU A 3 -7.09 -6.61 0.75
C LEU A 3 -7.12 -6.92 -0.75
N HIS A 4 -7.12 -8.21 -1.08
CA HIS A 4 -7.39 -8.68 -2.44
C HIS A 4 -8.85 -8.41 -2.84
N GLU A 5 -9.11 -8.32 -4.14
CA GLU A 5 -10.47 -8.12 -4.67
C GLU A 5 -11.44 -9.20 -4.19
N TYR A 6 -11.02 -10.48 -4.20
CA TYR A 6 -11.90 -11.56 -3.73
C TYR A 6 -12.28 -11.42 -2.25
N GLN A 7 -11.37 -10.91 -1.40
CA GLN A 7 -11.63 -10.65 0.02
C GLN A 7 -12.56 -9.45 0.17
N GLY A 8 -12.33 -8.39 -0.61
CA GLY A 8 -13.23 -7.24 -0.67
C GLY A 8 -14.65 -7.62 -1.07
N LYS A 9 -14.80 -8.49 -2.07
CA LYS A 9 -16.10 -9.04 -2.49
C LYS A 9 -16.74 -9.93 -1.43
N GLN A 10 -15.95 -10.72 -0.69
CA GLN A 10 -16.46 -11.48 0.46
C GLN A 10 -17.01 -10.56 1.54
N LEU A 11 -16.32 -9.47 1.85
CA LEU A 11 -16.83 -8.46 2.80
C LEU A 11 -18.10 -7.79 2.26
N PHE A 12 -18.10 -7.35 0.99
CA PHE A 12 -19.30 -6.80 0.36
C PHE A 12 -20.51 -7.74 0.47
N ALA A 13 -20.33 -9.03 0.20
CA ALA A 13 -21.39 -10.04 0.33
C ALA A 13 -21.89 -10.19 1.78
N GLN A 14 -21.01 -10.13 2.79
CA GLN A 14 -21.39 -10.17 4.21
C GLN A 14 -22.27 -8.97 4.61
N TYR A 15 -22.07 -7.82 3.95
CA TYR A 15 -22.88 -6.62 4.13
C TYR A 15 -24.11 -6.57 3.20
N GLY A 16 -24.40 -7.67 2.48
CA GLY A 16 -25.58 -7.79 1.62
C GLY A 16 -25.47 -7.01 0.31
N LEU A 17 -24.26 -6.67 -0.13
CA LEU A 17 -24.02 -5.94 -1.38
C LEU A 17 -23.98 -6.90 -2.59
N PRO A 18 -24.46 -6.45 -3.77
CA PRO A 18 -24.51 -7.29 -4.96
C PRO A 18 -23.10 -7.47 -5.54
N VAL A 19 -22.55 -8.67 -5.44
CA VAL A 19 -21.27 -9.06 -6.03
C VAL A 19 -21.42 -10.32 -6.87
N SER A 20 -20.51 -10.52 -7.81
CA SER A 20 -20.47 -11.73 -8.64
C SER A 20 -20.27 -12.97 -7.79
N LYS A 21 -20.92 -14.08 -8.17
CA LYS A 21 -20.57 -15.39 -7.62
C LYS A 21 -19.19 -15.76 -8.16
N GLY A 22 -18.23 -15.98 -7.27
CA GLY A 22 -16.87 -16.31 -7.66
C GLY A 22 -16.13 -17.13 -6.62
N PHE A 23 -15.02 -17.73 -7.05
CA PHE A 23 -14.12 -18.54 -6.24
C PHE A 23 -12.68 -18.09 -6.47
N ALA A 24 -11.94 -17.86 -5.38
CA ALA A 24 -10.51 -17.63 -5.43
C ALA A 24 -9.79 -18.97 -5.28
N VAL A 25 -8.93 -19.29 -6.23
CA VAL A 25 -8.26 -20.60 -6.37
C VAL A 25 -6.75 -20.42 -6.54
N ASP A 26 -5.99 -21.44 -6.18
CA ASP A 26 -4.52 -21.46 -6.21
C ASP A 26 -3.93 -22.58 -7.08
N THR A 27 -4.78 -23.32 -7.82
CA THR A 27 -4.35 -24.30 -8.83
C THR A 27 -5.11 -24.12 -10.15
N PRO A 28 -4.51 -24.48 -11.30
CA PRO A 28 -5.21 -24.51 -12.58
C PRO A 28 -6.43 -25.44 -12.59
N GLU A 29 -6.34 -26.59 -11.92
CA GLU A 29 -7.43 -27.56 -11.81
C GLU A 29 -8.62 -26.96 -11.06
N ASP A 30 -8.37 -26.26 -9.95
CA ASP A 30 -9.42 -25.59 -9.19
C ASP A 30 -10.04 -24.42 -9.98
N ALA A 31 -9.29 -23.78 -10.88
CA ALA A 31 -9.85 -22.74 -11.77
C ALA A 31 -10.88 -23.31 -12.75
N ALA A 32 -10.59 -24.47 -13.36
CA ALA A 32 -11.56 -25.18 -14.19
C ALA A 32 -12.77 -25.63 -13.36
N ALA A 33 -12.54 -26.25 -12.20
CA ALA A 33 -13.62 -26.72 -11.32
C ALA A 33 -14.50 -25.56 -10.81
N ALA A 34 -13.92 -24.38 -10.57
CA ALA A 34 -14.64 -23.17 -10.21
C ALA A 34 -15.56 -22.71 -11.34
N ALA A 35 -15.09 -22.69 -12.58
CA ALA A 35 -15.91 -22.35 -13.75
C ALA A 35 -17.11 -23.31 -13.88
N GLU A 36 -16.87 -24.62 -13.78
CA GLU A 36 -17.94 -25.63 -13.81
C GLU A 36 -18.96 -25.45 -12.69
N LYS A 37 -18.50 -25.17 -11.46
CA LYS A 37 -19.36 -24.94 -10.28
C LYS A 37 -20.15 -23.64 -10.37
N ILE A 38 -19.60 -22.62 -11.03
CA ILE A 38 -20.32 -21.38 -11.31
C ILE A 38 -21.45 -21.67 -12.30
N GLY A 39 -21.15 -22.43 -13.36
CA GLY A 39 -22.04 -22.73 -14.48
C GLY A 39 -22.15 -21.56 -15.47
N GLY A 40 -22.78 -21.81 -16.62
CA GLY A 40 -22.89 -20.85 -17.73
C GLY A 40 -21.87 -21.14 -18.84
N ASP A 41 -21.76 -20.20 -19.77
CA ASP A 41 -20.93 -20.34 -20.98
C ASP A 41 -19.73 -19.38 -20.99
N LYS A 42 -19.66 -18.43 -20.03
CA LYS A 42 -18.61 -17.41 -19.95
C LYS A 42 -18.27 -17.06 -18.50
N TRP A 43 -16.99 -16.83 -18.25
CA TRP A 43 -16.46 -16.44 -16.94
C TRP A 43 -15.42 -15.35 -17.07
N VAL A 44 -15.25 -14.57 -16.01
CA VAL A 44 -14.13 -13.63 -15.89
C VAL A 44 -13.09 -14.26 -14.96
N VAL A 45 -11.84 -14.30 -15.42
CA VAL A 45 -10.68 -14.75 -14.64
C VAL A 45 -9.77 -13.57 -14.37
N LYS A 46 -9.38 -13.41 -13.10
CA LYS A 46 -8.65 -12.23 -12.60
C LYS A 46 -7.47 -12.66 -11.72
N ALA A 47 -6.26 -12.30 -12.11
CA ALA A 47 -5.09 -12.39 -11.25
C ALA A 47 -5.31 -11.52 -10.01
N GLN A 48 -5.06 -12.09 -8.83
CA GLN A 48 -5.22 -11.39 -7.55
C GLN A 48 -3.86 -10.82 -7.12
N VAL A 49 -3.78 -9.49 -7.14
CA VAL A 49 -2.69 -8.67 -6.60
C VAL A 49 -3.31 -7.43 -5.97
N HIS A 50 -2.62 -6.79 -5.02
CA HIS A 50 -3.11 -5.58 -4.36
C HIS A 50 -3.13 -4.34 -5.28
N ALA A 51 -2.25 -4.30 -6.28
CA ALA A 51 -2.15 -3.20 -7.24
C ALA A 51 -3.32 -3.16 -8.24
N GLY A 52 -3.74 -1.94 -8.61
CA GLY A 52 -4.73 -1.69 -9.66
C GLY A 52 -4.15 -1.87 -11.07
N GLY A 53 -4.96 -1.65 -12.11
CA GLY A 53 -4.47 -1.67 -13.50
C GLY A 53 -4.25 -3.07 -14.11
N ARG A 54 -4.69 -4.12 -13.41
CA ARG A 54 -4.55 -5.54 -13.81
C ARG A 54 -5.06 -5.84 -15.22
N GLY A 55 -6.18 -5.22 -15.62
CA GLY A 55 -6.76 -5.41 -16.96
C GLY A 55 -5.83 -4.97 -18.09
N LYS A 56 -5.16 -3.81 -17.95
CA LYS A 56 -4.19 -3.30 -18.93
C LYS A 56 -2.95 -4.21 -19.04
N ALA A 57 -2.60 -4.90 -17.96
CA ALA A 57 -1.48 -5.85 -17.90
C ALA A 57 -1.86 -7.28 -18.34
N GLY A 58 -3.11 -7.51 -18.78
CA GLY A 58 -3.59 -8.84 -19.17
C GLY A 58 -3.90 -9.78 -18.00
N GLY A 59 -3.92 -9.25 -16.77
CA GLY A 59 -4.30 -9.95 -15.55
C GLY A 59 -5.82 -10.07 -15.34
N VAL A 60 -6.63 -9.65 -16.30
CA VAL A 60 -8.09 -9.85 -16.33
C VAL A 60 -8.47 -10.33 -17.72
N LYS A 61 -9.26 -11.41 -17.83
CA LYS A 61 -9.68 -11.97 -19.12
C LYS A 61 -11.08 -12.57 -19.04
N LEU A 62 -11.85 -12.41 -20.13
CA LEU A 62 -13.07 -13.18 -20.37
C LEU A 62 -12.71 -14.52 -21.02
N VAL A 63 -13.26 -15.61 -20.50
CA VAL A 63 -13.02 -16.98 -20.99
C VAL A 63 -14.34 -17.69 -21.25
N ASP A 64 -14.36 -18.55 -22.26
CA ASP A 64 -15.55 -19.23 -22.77
C ASP A 64 -15.57 -20.74 -22.43
N SER A 65 -14.57 -21.23 -21.70
CA SER A 65 -14.51 -22.63 -21.27
C SER A 65 -13.75 -22.82 -19.94
N PRO A 66 -14.05 -23.89 -19.17
CA PRO A 66 -13.24 -24.25 -18.00
C PRO A 66 -11.76 -24.50 -18.33
N ALA A 67 -11.47 -25.01 -19.53
CA ALA A 67 -10.09 -25.22 -19.99
C ALA A 67 -9.33 -23.89 -20.17
N ASP A 68 -10.00 -22.86 -20.67
CA ASP A 68 -9.41 -21.52 -20.79
C ASP A 68 -9.16 -20.88 -19.41
N ALA A 69 -10.02 -21.17 -18.43
CA ALA A 69 -9.80 -20.74 -17.04
C ALA A 69 -8.55 -21.39 -16.43
N ALA A 70 -8.37 -22.70 -16.62
CA ALA A 70 -7.16 -23.42 -16.22
C ALA A 70 -5.91 -22.87 -16.92
N ALA A 71 -5.95 -22.64 -18.24
CA ALA A 71 -4.83 -22.10 -18.99
C ALA A 71 -4.44 -20.68 -18.53
N PHE A 72 -5.42 -19.84 -18.16
CA PHE A 72 -5.14 -18.53 -17.57
C PHE A 72 -4.46 -18.67 -16.20
N ALA A 73 -4.92 -19.60 -15.37
CA ALA A 73 -4.34 -19.86 -14.06
C ALA A 73 -2.91 -20.42 -14.17
N GLU A 74 -2.66 -21.37 -15.07
CA GLU A 74 -1.31 -21.90 -15.35
C GLU A 74 -0.35 -20.81 -15.81
N LYS A 75 -0.83 -19.88 -16.64
CA LYS A 75 -0.02 -18.74 -17.07
C LYS A 75 0.39 -17.83 -15.92
N TRP A 76 -0.52 -17.54 -14.98
CA TRP A 76 -0.32 -16.46 -14.02
C TRP A 76 0.11 -16.92 -12.63
N LEU A 77 -0.34 -18.08 -12.15
CA LEU A 77 0.03 -18.58 -10.82
C LEU A 77 1.54 -18.77 -10.71
N GLY A 78 2.13 -18.19 -9.66
CA GLY A 78 3.58 -18.18 -9.43
C GLY A 78 4.36 -17.18 -10.28
N GLN A 79 3.70 -16.48 -11.22
CA GLN A 79 4.30 -15.36 -11.94
C GLN A 79 4.10 -14.05 -11.17
N ARG A 80 4.78 -12.99 -11.62
CA ARG A 80 4.60 -11.63 -11.10
C ARG A 80 3.85 -10.78 -12.13
N LEU A 81 2.84 -10.06 -11.67
CA LEU A 81 2.07 -9.13 -12.49
C LEU A 81 2.59 -7.71 -12.29
N VAL A 82 3.20 -7.16 -13.33
CA VAL A 82 3.61 -5.76 -13.39
C VAL A 82 2.42 -4.93 -13.89
N THR A 83 2.09 -3.88 -13.16
CA THR A 83 1.07 -2.89 -13.53
C THR A 83 1.67 -1.50 -13.46
N TYR A 84 0.94 -0.47 -13.88
CA TYR A 84 1.40 0.91 -13.68
C TYR A 84 1.41 1.34 -12.20
N GLN A 85 0.81 0.56 -11.29
CA GLN A 85 0.79 0.81 -9.83
C GLN A 85 1.80 -0.05 -9.07
N THR A 86 2.58 -0.91 -9.74
CA THR A 86 3.66 -1.68 -9.11
C THR A 86 5.02 -1.09 -9.47
N ASP A 87 6.06 -1.54 -8.76
CA ASP A 87 7.43 -1.39 -9.23
C ASP A 87 7.69 -2.24 -10.51
N ALA A 88 8.93 -2.22 -10.98
CA ALA A 88 9.36 -3.02 -12.13
C ALA A 88 9.30 -4.53 -11.90
N ASN A 89 9.28 -4.99 -10.64
CA ASN A 89 9.22 -6.39 -10.28
C ASN A 89 7.78 -6.92 -10.24
N GLY A 90 6.78 -6.04 -10.13
CA GLY A 90 5.38 -6.43 -10.04
C GLY A 90 5.04 -7.10 -8.71
N GLN A 91 3.82 -7.61 -8.59
CA GLN A 91 3.37 -8.36 -7.42
C GLN A 91 3.14 -9.85 -7.75
N PRO A 92 3.45 -10.79 -6.85
CA PRO A 92 3.27 -12.20 -7.12
C PRO A 92 1.78 -12.55 -7.20
N VAL A 93 1.41 -13.35 -8.19
CA VAL A 93 0.05 -13.87 -8.35
C VAL A 93 -0.02 -15.24 -7.69
N THR A 94 -0.60 -15.29 -6.49
CA THR A 94 -0.77 -16.54 -5.72
C THR A 94 -2.19 -17.10 -5.83
N LYS A 95 -3.14 -16.28 -6.28
CA LYS A 95 -4.55 -16.67 -6.47
C LYS A 95 -5.13 -16.10 -7.76
N ILE A 96 -6.07 -16.85 -8.32
CA ILE A 96 -6.93 -16.43 -9.43
C ILE A 96 -8.37 -16.38 -8.93
N LEU A 97 -9.06 -15.27 -9.17
CA LEU A 97 -10.50 -15.17 -8.98
C LEU A 97 -11.19 -15.59 -10.29
N VAL A 98 -12.02 -16.63 -10.22
CA VAL A 98 -12.94 -17.04 -11.29
C VAL A 98 -14.34 -16.64 -10.89
N GLU A 99 -15.05 -15.88 -11.72
CA GLU A 99 -16.39 -15.39 -11.38
C GLU A 99 -17.35 -15.35 -12.59
N THR A 100 -18.65 -15.24 -12.29
CA THR A 100 -19.70 -15.06 -13.30
C THR A 100 -19.43 -13.84 -14.18
N CYS A 101 -19.56 -14.01 -15.49
CA CYS A 101 -19.62 -12.89 -16.41
C CYS A 101 -20.88 -12.04 -16.13
N THR A 102 -20.72 -10.72 -16.08
CA THR A 102 -21.80 -9.76 -15.86
C THR A 102 -21.96 -8.93 -17.13
N ASP A 103 -23.19 -8.83 -17.65
CA ASP A 103 -23.49 -7.96 -18.78
C ASP A 103 -23.55 -6.50 -18.31
N ILE A 104 -22.76 -5.63 -18.93
CA ILE A 104 -22.51 -4.25 -18.48
C ILE A 104 -23.21 -3.29 -19.43
N ALA A 105 -24.23 -2.58 -18.94
CA ALA A 105 -24.88 -1.50 -19.68
C ALA A 105 -24.15 -0.17 -19.48
N ASN A 106 -23.76 0.13 -18.24
CA ASN A 106 -23.02 1.35 -17.87
C ASN A 106 -22.06 1.07 -16.71
N GLU A 107 -20.98 1.83 -16.65
CA GLU A 107 -19.98 1.79 -15.59
C GLU A 107 -20.00 3.10 -14.80
N LEU A 108 -20.14 3.00 -13.48
CA LEU A 108 -20.06 4.13 -12.55
C LEU A 108 -18.85 3.95 -11.63
N TYR A 109 -18.52 5.02 -10.91
CA TYR A 109 -17.54 5.00 -9.83
C TYR A 109 -18.25 5.21 -8.49
N LEU A 110 -17.85 4.44 -7.48
CA LEU A 110 -18.21 4.72 -6.08
C LEU A 110 -17.01 4.41 -5.17
N GLY A 111 -16.57 5.39 -4.39
CA GLY A 111 -15.49 5.22 -3.44
C GLY A 111 -15.72 6.02 -2.15
N ALA A 112 -14.92 5.75 -1.13
CA ALA A 112 -14.90 6.49 0.12
C ALA A 112 -13.50 6.55 0.70
N VAL A 113 -13.18 7.68 1.33
CA VAL A 113 -11.91 7.90 2.05
C VAL A 113 -12.16 8.75 3.29
N VAL A 114 -11.20 8.76 4.21
CA VAL A 114 -11.14 9.78 5.27
C VAL A 114 -10.55 11.07 4.68
N ASP A 115 -11.41 12.03 4.39
CA ASP A 115 -10.99 13.37 3.94
C ASP A 115 -10.42 14.14 5.14
N ARG A 116 -9.11 14.39 5.09
CA ARG A 116 -8.38 15.09 6.15
C ARG A 116 -8.73 16.57 6.26
N SER A 117 -9.18 17.21 5.18
CA SER A 117 -9.57 18.63 5.19
C SER A 117 -10.85 18.84 5.98
N THR A 118 -11.88 18.05 5.64
CA THR A 118 -13.17 18.10 6.33
C THR A 118 -13.16 17.30 7.64
N ARG A 119 -12.20 16.37 7.80
CA ARG A 119 -12.05 15.43 8.92
C ARG A 119 -13.26 14.51 9.02
N ARG A 120 -13.67 13.94 7.89
CA ARG A 120 -14.89 13.14 7.74
C ARG A 120 -14.66 11.98 6.78
N ILE A 121 -15.47 10.94 6.92
CA ILE A 121 -15.62 9.95 5.84
C ILE A 121 -16.40 10.63 4.72
N VAL A 122 -15.81 10.67 3.53
CA VAL A 122 -16.42 11.27 2.33
C VAL A 122 -16.56 10.20 1.28
N PHE A 123 -17.81 9.96 0.86
CA PHE A 123 -18.13 9.17 -0.32
C PHE A 123 -18.01 10.03 -1.57
N MET A 124 -17.48 9.44 -2.62
CA MET A 124 -17.32 10.02 -3.96
C MET A 124 -18.03 9.12 -4.96
N ALA A 125 -18.83 9.72 -5.85
CA ALA A 125 -19.47 8.99 -6.94
C ALA A 125 -19.33 9.75 -8.24
N SER A 126 -19.23 9.03 -9.36
CA SER A 126 -19.11 9.63 -10.69
C SER A 126 -19.74 8.73 -11.76
N THR A 127 -20.18 9.34 -12.86
CA THR A 127 -20.59 8.62 -14.08
C THR A 127 -19.39 8.09 -14.88
N GLU A 128 -18.18 8.52 -14.53
CA GLU A 128 -16.93 8.09 -15.17
C GLU A 128 -16.39 6.83 -14.47
N GLY A 129 -17.12 5.71 -14.54
CA GLY A 129 -16.63 4.40 -14.11
C GLY A 129 -15.60 3.81 -15.08
N GLY A 130 -14.82 2.84 -14.60
CA GLY A 130 -13.82 2.13 -15.41
C GLY A 130 -12.54 2.93 -15.70
N VAL A 131 -12.44 4.16 -15.18
CA VAL A 131 -11.29 5.07 -15.34
C VAL A 131 -10.69 5.40 -13.97
N GLU A 132 -9.39 5.74 -13.95
CA GLU A 132 -8.71 6.23 -12.75
C GLU A 132 -9.37 7.52 -12.23
N ILE A 133 -9.84 7.50 -10.99
CA ILE A 133 -10.61 8.60 -10.41
C ILE A 133 -9.75 9.87 -10.24
N GLU A 134 -8.44 9.71 -10.07
CA GLU A 134 -7.46 10.78 -9.99
C GLU A 134 -7.41 11.59 -11.30
N LYS A 135 -7.55 10.91 -12.45
CA LYS A 135 -7.63 11.57 -13.75
C LYS A 135 -8.91 12.38 -13.88
N VAL A 136 -10.05 11.81 -13.47
CA VAL A 136 -11.34 12.52 -13.45
C VAL A 136 -11.29 13.72 -12.52
N ALA A 137 -10.64 13.59 -11.36
CA ALA A 137 -10.48 14.68 -10.38
C ALA A 137 -9.62 15.83 -10.91
N HIS A 138 -8.67 15.54 -11.81
CA HIS A 138 -7.83 16.56 -12.43
C HIS A 138 -8.48 17.21 -13.65
N GLU A 139 -9.06 16.41 -14.56
CA GLU A 139 -9.57 16.86 -15.85
C GLU A 139 -11.02 17.36 -15.81
N THR A 140 -11.87 16.69 -15.04
CA THR A 140 -13.32 16.98 -14.94
C THR A 140 -13.81 16.87 -13.49
N PRO A 141 -13.29 17.68 -12.55
CA PRO A 141 -13.60 17.59 -11.12
C PRO A 141 -15.09 17.73 -10.80
N GLU A 142 -15.85 18.44 -11.65
CA GLU A 142 -17.28 18.64 -11.52
C GLU A 142 -18.11 17.35 -11.66
N LYS A 143 -17.54 16.30 -12.27
CA LYS A 143 -18.17 14.98 -12.38
C LYS A 143 -18.06 14.16 -11.08
N ILE A 144 -17.24 14.60 -10.12
CA ILE A 144 -17.09 13.92 -8.83
C ILE A 144 -18.07 14.51 -7.83
N LEU A 145 -19.12 13.74 -7.59
CA LEU A 145 -20.14 14.03 -6.60
C LEU A 145 -19.68 13.55 -5.23
N LYS A 146 -19.97 14.31 -4.17
CA LYS A 146 -19.51 13.99 -2.82
C LYS A 146 -20.65 13.95 -1.81
N ALA A 147 -20.57 13.02 -0.87
CA ALA A 147 -21.40 12.97 0.32
C ALA A 147 -20.53 12.83 1.58
N THR A 148 -20.64 13.79 2.49
CA THR A 148 -19.86 13.83 3.74
C THR A 148 -20.65 13.21 4.88
N VAL A 149 -20.15 12.13 5.47
CA VAL A 149 -20.81 11.43 6.58
C VAL A 149 -20.62 12.21 7.88
N ASP A 150 -21.71 12.48 8.59
CA ASP A 150 -21.65 13.10 9.92
C ASP A 150 -21.34 12.02 10.98
N PRO A 151 -20.32 12.19 11.85
CA PRO A 151 -19.96 11.18 12.84
C PRO A 151 -21.03 10.92 13.91
N MET A 152 -21.93 11.88 14.16
CA MET A 152 -22.99 11.73 15.15
C MET A 152 -24.17 10.94 14.59
N THR A 153 -24.56 11.20 13.34
CA THR A 153 -25.73 10.54 12.74
C THR A 153 -25.37 9.32 11.91
N GLY A 154 -24.09 9.14 11.56
CA GLY A 154 -23.67 8.19 10.53
C GLY A 154 -24.19 8.56 9.14
N ALA A 155 -23.98 7.66 8.19
CA ALA A 155 -24.45 7.84 6.82
C ALA A 155 -25.98 7.76 6.76
N GLN A 156 -26.59 8.70 6.04
CA GLN A 156 -28.03 8.86 5.99
C GLN A 156 -28.62 8.52 4.61
N PRO A 157 -29.81 7.90 4.54
CA PRO A 157 -30.41 7.53 3.26
C PRO A 157 -30.58 8.68 2.27
N TYR A 158 -30.74 9.93 2.75
CA TYR A 158 -30.87 11.09 1.86
C TYR A 158 -29.59 11.36 1.07
N GLN A 159 -28.42 11.08 1.64
CA GLN A 159 -27.12 11.29 0.99
C GLN A 159 -26.95 10.33 -0.19
N GLY A 160 -27.30 9.05 0.03
CA GLY A 160 -27.33 8.06 -1.05
C GLY A 160 -28.32 8.44 -2.15
N ARG A 161 -29.51 8.96 -1.80
CA ARG A 161 -30.48 9.44 -2.79
C ARG A 161 -29.96 10.63 -3.58
N GLU A 162 -29.34 11.60 -2.91
CA GLU A 162 -28.78 12.78 -3.56
C GLU A 162 -27.70 12.40 -4.59
N LEU A 163 -26.78 11.51 -4.22
CA LEU A 163 -25.79 10.97 -5.16
C LEU A 163 -26.47 10.22 -6.32
N ALA A 164 -27.42 9.32 -6.03
CA ALA A 164 -28.13 8.57 -7.06
C ALA A 164 -28.85 9.48 -8.08
N PHE A 165 -29.52 10.54 -7.62
CA PHE A 165 -30.17 11.50 -8.52
C PHE A 165 -29.17 12.27 -9.37
N LYS A 166 -28.03 12.70 -8.79
CA LYS A 166 -26.99 13.41 -9.52
C LYS A 166 -26.25 12.53 -10.53
N LEU A 167 -26.17 11.21 -10.27
CA LEU A 167 -25.69 10.21 -11.23
C LEU A 167 -26.70 9.90 -12.34
N GLY A 168 -27.94 10.41 -12.26
CA GLY A 168 -28.99 10.12 -13.22
C GLY A 168 -29.65 8.74 -13.07
N LEU A 169 -29.49 8.08 -11.92
CA LEU A 169 -30.14 6.79 -11.63
C LEU A 169 -31.66 6.94 -11.53
N GLN A 170 -32.40 5.91 -11.94
CA GLN A 170 -33.87 5.95 -12.02
C GLN A 170 -34.52 4.73 -11.38
N GLY A 171 -35.78 4.89 -10.94
CA GLY A 171 -36.61 3.80 -10.45
C GLY A 171 -35.94 3.01 -9.30
N ASP A 172 -35.84 1.69 -9.47
CA ASP A 172 -35.28 0.80 -8.45
C ASP A 172 -33.76 0.95 -8.29
N GLN A 173 -33.04 1.51 -9.27
CA GLN A 173 -31.61 1.79 -9.15
C GLN A 173 -31.32 2.77 -7.99
N ILE A 174 -32.21 3.74 -7.76
CA ILE A 174 -32.06 4.68 -6.64
C ILE A 174 -32.11 3.94 -5.31
N LYS A 175 -33.05 2.99 -5.17
CA LYS A 175 -33.18 2.19 -3.94
C LYS A 175 -31.96 1.29 -3.74
N GLN A 176 -31.50 0.63 -4.80
CA GLN A 176 -30.30 -0.21 -4.78
C GLN A 176 -29.05 0.62 -4.42
N PHE A 177 -28.88 1.79 -5.03
CA PHE A 177 -27.74 2.66 -4.74
C PHE A 177 -27.74 3.12 -3.28
N VAL A 178 -28.91 3.50 -2.74
CA VAL A 178 -29.03 3.87 -1.33
C VAL A 178 -28.66 2.71 -0.41
N GLN A 179 -29.10 1.49 -0.71
CA GLN A 179 -28.71 0.30 0.06
C GLN A 179 -27.21 0.05 -0.01
N ILE A 180 -26.61 0.15 -1.20
CA ILE A 180 -25.17 0.01 -1.40
C ILE A 180 -24.41 1.07 -0.61
N PHE A 181 -24.76 2.35 -0.75
CA PHE A 181 -24.14 3.46 -0.02
C PHE A 181 -24.18 3.25 1.50
N LEU A 182 -25.34 2.90 2.06
CA LEU A 182 -25.48 2.68 3.50
C LEU A 182 -24.71 1.44 3.97
N GLY A 183 -24.74 0.34 3.21
CA GLY A 183 -23.98 -0.87 3.52
C GLY A 183 -22.48 -0.63 3.51
N LEU A 184 -21.97 0.07 2.49
CA LEU A 184 -20.57 0.46 2.40
C LEU A 184 -20.17 1.42 3.51
N ALA A 185 -21.00 2.40 3.85
CA ALA A 185 -20.70 3.33 4.93
C ALA A 185 -20.64 2.63 6.29
N LYS A 186 -21.58 1.72 6.55
CA LYS A 186 -21.57 0.87 7.75
C LYS A 186 -20.30 0.03 7.80
N MET A 187 -19.92 -0.61 6.69
CA MET A 187 -18.69 -1.40 6.61
C MET A 187 -17.44 -0.54 6.79
N PHE A 188 -17.41 0.67 6.23
CA PHE A 188 -16.30 1.61 6.35
C PHE A 188 -15.98 1.92 7.81
N GLU A 189 -17.02 2.17 8.60
CA GLU A 189 -16.90 2.44 10.03
C GLU A 189 -16.61 1.16 10.84
N GLU A 190 -17.38 0.08 10.64
CA GLU A 190 -17.26 -1.15 11.44
C GLU A 190 -15.94 -1.90 11.21
N LYS A 191 -15.31 -1.76 10.04
CA LYS A 191 -14.05 -2.43 9.67
C LYS A 191 -12.84 -1.49 9.65
N ASP A 192 -13.00 -0.25 10.12
CA ASP A 192 -11.94 0.77 10.14
C ASP A 192 -11.22 0.90 8.79
N LEU A 193 -12.00 1.13 7.74
CA LEU A 193 -11.43 1.31 6.41
C LEU A 193 -10.72 2.67 6.34
N ALA A 194 -9.57 2.69 5.67
CA ALA A 194 -8.89 3.90 5.25
C ALA A 194 -9.34 4.32 3.84
N LEU A 195 -9.60 3.34 2.98
CA LEU A 195 -10.07 3.52 1.61
C LEU A 195 -11.01 2.39 1.21
N LEU A 196 -12.04 2.76 0.46
CA LEU A 196 -12.95 1.86 -0.22
C LEU A 196 -13.17 2.35 -1.63
N GLU A 197 -13.13 1.45 -2.60
CA GLU A 197 -13.37 1.78 -4.00
C GLU A 197 -14.05 0.61 -4.72
N ILE A 198 -15.08 0.95 -5.50
CA ILE A 198 -15.79 0.09 -6.43
C ILE A 198 -15.64 0.74 -7.80
N ASN A 199 -14.76 0.17 -8.62
CA ASN A 199 -14.45 0.70 -9.94
C ASN A 199 -14.29 -0.44 -10.95
N PRO A 200 -15.36 -0.81 -11.70
CA PRO A 200 -16.65 -0.11 -11.79
C PRO A 200 -17.73 -0.62 -10.81
N LEU A 201 -18.61 0.29 -10.41
CA LEU A 201 -19.98 -0.01 -9.98
C LEU A 201 -20.86 -0.07 -11.23
N VAL A 202 -21.31 -1.26 -11.61
CA VAL A 202 -21.98 -1.50 -12.88
C VAL A 202 -23.48 -1.35 -12.78
N ILE A 203 -24.10 -0.80 -13.82
CA ILE A 203 -25.51 -1.03 -14.15
C ILE A 203 -25.55 -2.16 -15.17
N THR A 204 -26.20 -3.26 -14.81
CA THR A 204 -26.36 -4.41 -15.71
C THR A 204 -27.39 -4.13 -16.81
N ASP A 205 -27.39 -4.93 -17.88
CA ASP A 205 -28.43 -4.85 -18.93
C ASP A 205 -29.85 -5.07 -18.38
N ALA A 206 -29.97 -5.81 -17.27
CA ALA A 206 -31.22 -5.97 -16.53
C ALA A 206 -31.62 -4.74 -15.69
N GLY A 207 -30.79 -3.68 -15.69
CA GLY A 207 -31.02 -2.43 -14.99
C GLY A 207 -30.61 -2.41 -13.52
N ASN A 208 -30.01 -3.49 -13.01
CA ASN A 208 -29.60 -3.61 -11.60
C ASN A 208 -28.16 -3.16 -11.36
N LEU A 209 -27.89 -2.57 -10.19
CA LEU A 209 -26.55 -2.22 -9.74
C LEU A 209 -25.78 -3.44 -9.25
N HIS A 210 -24.48 -3.48 -9.56
CA HIS A 210 -23.58 -4.59 -9.26
C HIS A 210 -22.16 -4.11 -8.98
N CYS A 211 -21.56 -4.55 -7.86
CA CYS A 211 -20.19 -4.20 -7.49
C CYS A 211 -19.21 -5.13 -8.22
N LEU A 212 -18.71 -4.70 -9.38
CA LEU A 212 -17.91 -5.56 -10.26
C LEU A 212 -16.45 -5.72 -9.80
N ASP A 213 -15.90 -4.70 -9.14
CA ASP A 213 -14.56 -4.73 -8.54
C ASP A 213 -14.62 -4.20 -7.10
N ALA A 214 -13.61 -4.53 -6.30
CA ALA A 214 -13.49 -4.13 -4.91
C ALA A 214 -12.03 -3.85 -4.56
N LYS A 215 -11.74 -2.61 -4.18
CA LYS A 215 -10.45 -2.22 -3.59
C LYS A 215 -10.70 -1.68 -2.19
N ILE A 216 -10.11 -2.35 -1.21
CA ILE A 216 -10.28 -2.02 0.21
C ILE A 216 -8.92 -1.88 0.86
N VAL A 217 -8.76 -0.80 1.62
CA VAL A 217 -7.59 -0.57 2.48
C VAL A 217 -8.07 -0.39 3.90
N ILE A 218 -7.52 -1.17 4.82
CA ILE A 218 -7.76 -1.11 6.26
C ILE A 218 -6.77 -0.15 6.90
N ASP A 219 -7.24 0.67 7.85
CA ASP A 219 -6.34 1.44 8.72
C ASP A 219 -5.46 0.47 9.53
N SER A 220 -4.15 0.52 9.29
CA SER A 220 -3.19 -0.35 9.97
C SER A 220 -3.20 -0.17 11.49
N ASN A 221 -3.55 1.03 11.97
CA ASN A 221 -3.63 1.31 13.40
C ASN A 221 -4.83 0.62 14.08
N ALA A 222 -5.81 0.14 13.32
CA ALA A 222 -6.99 -0.53 13.84
C ALA A 222 -6.93 -2.07 13.71
N ILE A 223 -5.92 -2.63 13.06
CA ILE A 223 -5.84 -4.09 12.81
C ILE A 223 -5.89 -4.90 14.10
N TYR A 224 -5.33 -4.39 15.21
CA TYR A 224 -5.31 -5.08 16.50
C TYR A 224 -6.70 -5.48 17.02
N ARG A 225 -7.76 -4.78 16.58
CA ARG A 225 -9.16 -5.07 16.96
C ARG A 225 -9.96 -5.84 15.90
N HIS A 226 -9.35 -6.19 14.76
CA HIS A 226 -9.99 -6.90 13.64
C HIS A 226 -9.28 -8.22 13.32
N LYS A 227 -9.46 -9.23 14.18
CA LYS A 227 -8.80 -10.55 14.02
C LYS A 227 -9.19 -11.26 12.72
N ASP A 228 -10.44 -11.11 12.30
CA ASP A 228 -10.96 -11.64 11.04
C ASP A 228 -10.25 -11.02 9.83
N ILE A 229 -9.98 -9.72 9.88
CA ILE A 229 -9.26 -8.98 8.84
C ILE A 229 -7.76 -9.29 8.90
N GLN A 230 -7.18 -9.42 10.09
CA GLN A 230 -5.76 -9.81 10.24
C GLN A 230 -5.47 -11.17 9.57
N ALA A 231 -6.41 -12.11 9.63
CA ALA A 231 -6.30 -13.41 8.96
C ALA A 231 -6.36 -13.33 7.42
N MET A 232 -6.78 -12.19 6.86
CA MET A 232 -6.82 -11.93 5.42
C MET A 232 -5.50 -11.35 4.89
N HIS A 233 -4.55 -10.96 5.76
CA HIS A 233 -3.29 -10.37 5.33
C HIS A 233 -2.49 -11.33 4.44
N ASP A 234 -2.13 -10.87 3.25
CA ASP A 234 -1.22 -11.56 2.36
C ASP A 234 0.15 -10.86 2.35
N PRO A 235 1.13 -11.37 3.11
CA PRO A 235 2.45 -10.76 3.20
C PRO A 235 3.25 -10.87 1.89
N SER A 236 2.85 -11.73 0.95
CA SER A 236 3.57 -11.86 -0.33
C SER A 236 3.45 -10.62 -1.22
N GLN A 237 2.47 -9.76 -0.93
CA GLN A 237 2.20 -8.54 -1.70
C GLN A 237 2.98 -7.33 -1.17
N ASP A 238 3.56 -7.43 0.01
CA ASP A 238 4.36 -6.39 0.66
C ASP A 238 5.84 -6.57 0.28
N ASP A 239 6.64 -5.52 0.38
CA ASP A 239 8.10 -5.66 0.29
C ASP A 239 8.60 -6.41 1.53
N GLU A 240 9.35 -7.50 1.33
CA GLU A 240 9.86 -8.35 2.41
C GLU A 240 10.69 -7.54 3.44
N ARG A 241 11.38 -6.49 2.98
CA ARG A 241 12.17 -5.58 3.82
C ARG A 241 11.26 -4.71 4.68
N GLU A 242 10.14 -4.24 4.15
CA GLU A 242 9.14 -3.48 4.92
C GLU A 242 8.49 -4.37 5.99
N ALA A 243 8.16 -5.61 5.63
CA ALA A 243 7.59 -6.58 6.57
C ALA A 243 8.57 -6.95 7.69
N HIS A 244 9.86 -7.17 7.36
CA HIS A 244 10.91 -7.42 8.35
C HIS A 244 11.14 -6.19 9.23
N ALA A 245 11.18 -4.98 8.65
CA ALA A 245 11.30 -3.73 9.40
C ALA A 245 10.19 -3.59 10.45
N ALA A 246 8.93 -3.88 10.08
CA ALA A 246 7.78 -3.78 10.98
C ALA A 246 7.89 -4.69 12.21
N GLN A 247 8.51 -5.88 12.09
CA GLN A 247 8.73 -6.81 13.22
C GLN A 247 9.69 -6.23 14.27
N TRP A 248 10.54 -5.28 13.88
CA TRP A 248 11.49 -4.57 14.74
C TRP A 248 11.04 -3.15 15.09
N GLU A 249 9.76 -2.85 14.86
CA GLU A 249 9.17 -1.52 15.05
C GLU A 249 9.89 -0.44 14.22
N LEU A 250 10.49 -0.81 13.09
CA LEU A 250 11.12 0.09 12.13
C LEU A 250 10.12 0.43 11.03
N ASN A 251 10.01 1.70 10.65
CA ASN A 251 9.25 2.08 9.47
C ASN A 251 10.24 2.20 8.31
N TYR A 252 10.19 1.28 7.37
CA TYR A 252 11.04 1.26 6.17
C TYR A 252 10.18 1.47 4.92
N VAL A 253 10.71 2.18 3.93
CA VAL A 253 10.17 2.25 2.57
C VAL A 253 11.34 2.27 1.60
N ALA A 254 11.35 1.36 0.64
CA ALA A 254 12.40 1.31 -0.39
C ALA A 254 12.23 2.44 -1.43
N LEU A 255 13.34 2.94 -1.96
CA LEU A 255 13.38 3.96 -3.01
C LEU A 255 14.43 3.61 -4.07
N GLU A 256 14.37 4.29 -5.21
CA GLU A 256 15.37 4.16 -6.26
C GLU A 256 16.54 5.12 -6.00
N GLY A 257 17.58 4.64 -5.31
CA GLY A 257 18.77 5.41 -5.00
C GLY A 257 19.94 4.54 -4.52
N ASN A 258 21.01 5.18 -4.06
CA ASN A 258 22.23 4.47 -3.60
C ASN A 258 22.75 4.94 -2.24
N ILE A 259 22.04 5.85 -1.56
CA ILE A 259 22.40 6.33 -0.22
C ILE A 259 21.37 5.84 0.78
N GLY A 260 21.74 4.85 1.57
CA GLY A 260 20.89 4.34 2.65
C GLY A 260 20.71 5.38 3.73
N CYS A 261 19.50 5.59 4.23
CA CYS A 261 19.22 6.57 5.30
C CYS A 261 18.67 5.85 6.53
N MET A 262 19.25 6.10 7.72
CA MET A 262 18.78 5.62 9.01
C MET A 262 18.59 6.81 9.96
N VAL A 263 17.35 7.08 10.37
CA VAL A 263 17.01 8.31 11.08
C VAL A 263 16.02 8.04 12.21
N ASN A 264 16.04 8.82 13.29
CA ASN A 264 15.01 8.77 14.32
C ASN A 264 13.95 9.87 14.12
N GLY A 265 12.71 9.45 13.89
CA GLY A 265 11.54 10.29 13.66
C GLY A 265 11.23 10.51 12.18
N ALA A 266 10.01 10.16 11.77
CA ALA A 266 9.56 10.24 10.37
C ALA A 266 9.77 11.61 9.69
N GLY A 267 9.53 12.72 10.38
CA GLY A 267 9.74 14.06 9.83
C GLY A 267 11.21 14.35 9.54
N LEU A 268 12.11 13.92 10.42
CA LEU A 268 13.56 14.05 10.23
C LEU A 268 14.07 13.09 9.16
N ALA A 269 13.49 11.88 9.07
CA ALA A 269 13.83 10.92 8.03
C ALA A 269 13.55 11.49 6.62
N MET A 270 12.35 12.04 6.41
CA MET A 270 12.02 12.75 5.16
C MET A 270 12.97 13.94 4.91
N GLY A 271 13.19 14.80 5.92
CA GLY A 271 14.11 15.94 5.77
C GLY A 271 15.56 15.55 5.48
N THR A 272 15.99 14.38 5.96
CA THR A 272 17.33 13.82 5.69
C THR A 272 17.42 13.33 4.25
N MET A 273 16.41 12.63 3.74
CA MET A 273 16.35 12.24 2.34
C MET A 273 16.33 13.48 1.43
N ASP A 274 15.53 14.49 1.78
CA ASP A 274 15.43 15.74 1.02
C ASP A 274 16.77 16.48 0.98
N ILE A 275 17.50 16.54 2.10
CA ILE A 275 18.80 17.25 2.12
C ILE A 275 19.88 16.48 1.36
N VAL A 276 19.87 15.14 1.40
CA VAL A 276 20.73 14.31 0.53
C VAL A 276 20.43 14.59 -0.93
N LYS A 277 19.14 14.61 -1.31
CA LYS A 277 18.69 14.92 -2.66
C LYS A 277 19.07 16.34 -3.10
N LEU A 278 18.92 17.31 -2.21
CA LEU A 278 19.28 18.72 -2.44
C LEU A 278 20.78 18.88 -2.76
N HIS A 279 21.63 18.04 -2.15
CA HIS A 279 23.07 18.01 -2.40
C HIS A 279 23.49 17.05 -3.53
N GLY A 280 22.54 16.59 -4.35
CA GLY A 280 22.82 15.79 -5.55
C GLY A 280 22.85 14.27 -5.33
N GLY A 281 22.64 13.80 -4.11
CA GLY A 281 22.52 12.38 -3.79
C GLY A 281 21.18 11.76 -4.20
N GLN A 282 21.12 10.44 -4.12
CA GLN A 282 19.90 9.67 -4.37
C GLN A 282 19.62 8.79 -3.14
N PRO A 283 18.68 9.18 -2.25
CA PRO A 283 18.29 8.35 -1.13
C PRO A 283 17.74 6.99 -1.61
N ALA A 284 18.30 5.90 -1.10
CA ALA A 284 17.90 4.53 -1.43
C ALA A 284 16.70 4.04 -0.61
N ASN A 285 16.42 4.69 0.52
CA ASN A 285 15.30 4.32 1.37
C ASN A 285 14.87 5.46 2.31
N PHE A 286 13.66 5.33 2.82
CA PHE A 286 13.22 5.92 4.08
C PHE A 286 13.39 4.88 5.18
N LEU A 287 13.99 5.23 6.33
CA LEU A 287 13.95 4.38 7.53
C LEU A 287 13.88 5.23 8.79
N ASP A 288 12.79 5.06 9.54
CA ASP A 288 12.59 5.64 10.87
C ASP A 288 12.78 4.56 11.96
N VAL A 289 13.82 4.73 12.79
CA VAL A 289 14.11 3.86 13.95
C VAL A 289 13.29 4.19 15.19
N GLY A 290 12.39 5.18 15.12
CA GLY A 290 11.59 5.67 16.24
C GLY A 290 12.44 6.33 17.33
N GLY A 291 11.87 6.50 18.52
CA GLY A 291 12.55 7.17 19.64
C GLY A 291 13.66 6.35 20.32
N GLY A 292 13.77 5.05 20.04
CA GLY A 292 14.64 4.11 20.74
C GLY A 292 15.65 3.42 19.80
N ALA A 293 16.84 4.01 19.66
CA ALA A 293 17.95 3.45 18.89
C ALA A 293 18.79 2.47 19.74
N THR A 294 18.24 1.31 20.08
CA THR A 294 19.02 0.26 20.77
C THR A 294 20.01 -0.41 19.80
N LYS A 295 21.03 -1.09 20.32
CA LYS A 295 22.02 -1.80 19.49
C LYS A 295 21.34 -2.77 18.53
N GLU A 296 20.39 -3.57 19.01
CA GLU A 296 19.69 -4.59 18.22
C GLU A 296 18.89 -3.96 17.09
N ARG A 297 18.15 -2.88 17.36
CA ARG A 297 17.36 -2.18 16.34
C ARG A 297 18.24 -1.51 15.29
N VAL A 298 19.37 -0.93 15.70
CA VAL A 298 20.37 -0.35 14.78
C VAL A 298 20.99 -1.44 13.91
N THR A 299 21.36 -2.59 14.49
CA THR A 299 21.87 -3.75 13.74
C THR A 299 20.87 -4.22 12.69
N GLU A 300 19.59 -4.39 13.04
CA GLU A 300 18.56 -4.83 12.10
C GLU A 300 18.28 -3.77 11.03
N ALA A 301 18.28 -2.49 11.39
CA ALA A 301 18.18 -1.41 10.42
C ALA A 301 19.32 -1.44 9.39
N PHE A 302 20.57 -1.74 9.80
CA PHE A 302 21.68 -1.95 8.87
C PHE A 302 21.47 -3.16 7.97
N LYS A 303 21.03 -4.31 8.51
CA LYS A 303 20.73 -5.50 7.71
C LYS A 303 19.67 -5.22 6.64
N ILE A 304 18.63 -4.48 6.99
CA ILE A 304 17.55 -4.10 6.07
C ILE A 304 18.07 -3.17 4.98
N ILE A 305 18.76 -2.09 5.35
CA ILE A 305 19.32 -1.13 4.38
C ILE A 305 20.28 -1.83 3.41
N LEU A 306 21.17 -2.67 3.93
CA LEU A 306 22.23 -3.32 3.14
C LEU A 306 21.78 -4.58 2.43
N SER A 307 20.53 -5.03 2.62
CA SER A 307 19.92 -6.03 1.76
C SER A 307 19.71 -5.51 0.33
N ASP A 308 19.69 -4.19 0.17
CA ASP A 308 19.68 -3.53 -1.12
C ASP A 308 21.11 -3.34 -1.64
N SER A 309 21.45 -4.08 -2.69
CA SER A 309 22.79 -4.05 -3.31
C SER A 309 23.10 -2.75 -4.05
N SER A 310 22.12 -1.87 -4.25
CA SER A 310 22.33 -0.54 -4.81
C SER A 310 22.93 0.47 -3.83
N VAL A 311 22.95 0.15 -2.52
CA VAL A 311 23.47 1.05 -1.48
C VAL A 311 24.99 1.11 -1.52
N ASN A 312 25.53 2.30 -1.82
CA ASN A 312 26.96 2.59 -1.87
C ASN A 312 27.48 3.31 -0.62
N ALA A 313 26.60 3.95 0.15
CA ALA A 313 26.93 4.63 1.40
C ALA A 313 25.70 4.69 2.32
N VAL A 314 25.90 4.82 3.63
CA VAL A 314 24.81 4.98 4.60
C VAL A 314 24.95 6.29 5.38
N LEU A 315 23.87 7.07 5.44
CA LEU A 315 23.73 8.23 6.33
C LEU A 315 22.89 7.85 7.55
N VAL A 316 23.52 7.87 8.71
CA VAL A 316 22.85 7.77 10.01
C VAL A 316 22.69 9.18 10.58
N ASN A 317 21.45 9.63 10.77
CA ASN A 317 21.17 10.95 11.36
C ASN A 317 20.30 10.79 12.61
N ILE A 318 20.90 10.95 13.78
CA ILE A 318 20.21 10.84 15.06
C ILE A 318 20.19 12.18 15.78
N PHE A 319 18.99 12.69 16.04
CA PHE A 319 18.77 13.91 16.82
C PHE A 319 18.00 13.60 18.10
N GLY A 320 18.64 13.80 19.25
CA GLY A 320 18.02 13.61 20.56
C GLY A 320 17.60 12.17 20.83
N GLY A 321 16.35 11.97 21.25
CA GLY A 321 15.83 10.66 21.67
C GLY A 321 16.07 10.36 23.15
N ILE A 322 15.75 9.13 23.57
CA ILE A 322 15.87 8.69 24.98
C ILE A 322 17.24 8.07 25.30
N VAL A 323 18.08 7.85 24.29
CA VAL A 323 19.40 7.22 24.40
C VAL A 323 20.48 8.27 24.18
N ARG A 324 21.54 8.27 24.99
CA ARG A 324 22.66 9.21 24.83
C ARG A 324 23.51 8.86 23.60
N CYS A 325 24.08 9.88 22.96
CA CYS A 325 24.85 9.71 21.72
C CYS A 325 26.07 8.79 21.87
N ASP A 326 26.71 8.73 23.04
CA ASP A 326 27.83 7.81 23.30
C ASP A 326 27.42 6.34 23.23
N LEU A 327 26.22 6.00 23.70
CA LEU A 327 25.67 4.64 23.63
C LEU A 327 25.20 4.30 22.22
N ILE A 328 24.66 5.28 21.50
CA ILE A 328 24.27 5.11 20.09
C ILE A 328 25.52 4.88 19.23
N ALA A 329 26.60 5.63 19.47
CA ALA A 329 27.88 5.42 18.80
C ALA A 329 28.42 3.99 19.04
N ASP A 330 28.39 3.50 20.28
CA ASP A 330 28.76 2.11 20.58
C ASP A 330 27.86 1.11 19.83
N GLY A 331 26.57 1.39 19.76
CA GLY A 331 25.59 0.59 19.02
C GLY A 331 25.90 0.52 17.53
N ILE A 332 26.19 1.66 16.90
CA ILE A 332 26.58 1.76 15.48
C ILE A 332 27.88 1.00 15.23
N ILE A 333 28.92 1.21 16.05
CA ILE A 333 30.21 0.51 15.92
C ILE A 333 30.01 -1.00 16.04
N GLY A 334 29.17 -1.43 16.99
CA GLY A 334 28.82 -2.82 17.19
C GLY A 334 28.09 -3.41 15.98
N ALA A 335 27.08 -2.71 15.47
CA ALA A 335 26.32 -3.10 14.30
C ALA A 335 27.19 -3.19 13.04
N VAL A 336 28.05 -2.20 12.80
CA VAL A 336 28.96 -2.19 11.64
C VAL A 336 29.89 -3.40 11.64
N LYS A 337 30.44 -3.76 12.81
CA LYS A 337 31.30 -4.94 12.97
C LYS A 337 30.54 -6.26 12.84
N GLU A 338 29.34 -6.33 13.40
CA GLU A 338 28.53 -7.54 13.44
C GLU A 338 27.91 -7.88 12.09
N VAL A 339 27.41 -6.86 11.38
CA VAL A 339 26.82 -7.00 10.04
C VAL A 339 27.91 -7.11 8.96
N GLY A 340 29.11 -6.57 9.22
CA GLY A 340 30.19 -6.53 8.24
C GLY A 340 29.96 -5.46 7.17
N VAL A 341 29.66 -4.24 7.60
CA VAL A 341 29.34 -3.14 6.68
C VAL A 341 30.61 -2.67 5.94
N GLU A 342 30.61 -2.85 4.62
CA GLU A 342 31.75 -2.49 3.75
C GLU A 342 31.60 -1.12 3.07
N VAL A 343 30.40 -0.55 3.09
CA VAL A 343 30.11 0.79 2.55
C VAL A 343 30.43 1.86 3.60
N PRO A 344 30.91 3.05 3.19
CA PRO A 344 31.16 4.15 4.10
C PRO A 344 29.89 4.56 4.85
N VAL A 345 30.03 4.82 6.14
CA VAL A 345 28.93 5.26 7.01
C VAL A 345 29.18 6.69 7.47
N VAL A 346 28.32 7.61 7.09
CA VAL A 346 28.33 8.98 7.62
C VAL A 346 27.34 9.07 8.77
N VAL A 347 27.79 9.54 9.92
CA VAL A 347 26.98 9.60 11.13
C VAL A 347 26.91 11.03 11.65
N ARG A 348 25.70 11.52 11.84
CA ARG A 348 25.39 12.80 12.50
C ARG A 348 24.68 12.49 13.81
N LEU A 349 25.29 12.86 14.94
CA LEU A 349 24.69 12.75 16.27
C LEU A 349 24.45 14.14 16.87
N GLU A 350 23.27 14.37 17.43
CA GLU A 350 22.97 15.52 18.29
C GLU A 350 22.30 15.10 19.58
N GLY A 351 22.65 15.79 20.67
CA GLY A 351 22.07 15.57 21.98
C GLY A 351 23.12 15.34 23.05
N ASN A 352 22.72 14.65 24.12
CA ASN A 352 23.59 14.38 25.26
C ASN A 352 24.79 13.53 24.83
N ASN A 353 26.00 13.99 25.16
CA ASN A 353 27.27 13.35 24.81
C ASN A 353 27.53 13.25 23.29
N ALA A 354 26.98 14.15 22.46
CA ALA A 354 27.21 14.14 21.01
C ALA A 354 28.69 14.19 20.64
N GLU A 355 29.46 15.11 21.24
CA GLU A 355 30.92 15.22 21.01
C GLU A 355 31.66 13.93 21.37
N LEU A 356 31.32 13.32 22.53
CA LEU A 356 31.91 12.06 22.97
C LEU A 356 31.52 10.89 22.02
N GLY A 357 30.27 10.86 21.55
CA GLY A 357 29.82 9.88 20.55
C GLY A 357 30.59 10.03 19.24
N ALA A 358 30.74 11.25 18.73
CA ALA A 358 31.53 11.54 17.53
C ALA A 358 33.00 11.12 17.69
N GLN A 359 33.60 11.39 18.86
CA GLN A 359 34.96 10.95 19.16
C GLN A 359 35.09 9.41 19.12
N ARG A 360 34.14 8.68 19.72
CA ARG A 360 34.14 7.20 19.69
C ARG A 360 34.04 6.64 18.27
N LEU A 361 33.22 7.26 17.42
CA LEU A 361 33.11 6.87 16.01
C LEU A 361 34.43 7.07 15.28
N ALA A 362 35.07 8.23 15.46
CA ALA A 362 36.35 8.56 14.83
C ALA A 362 37.50 7.65 15.30
N GLU A 363 37.50 7.24 16.57
CA GLU A 363 38.52 6.35 17.16
C GLU A 363 38.25 4.85 16.91
N SER A 364 37.13 4.49 16.26
CA SER A 364 36.69 3.10 16.11
C SER A 364 37.53 2.25 15.15
N GLY A 365 38.30 2.89 14.27
CA GLY A 365 39.07 2.25 13.19
C GLY A 365 38.22 1.71 12.03
N LEU A 366 36.92 1.99 12.01
CA LEU A 366 35.99 1.65 10.95
C LEU A 366 35.87 2.80 9.93
N ASP A 367 35.32 2.53 8.75
CA ASP A 367 35.01 3.56 7.74
C ASP A 367 33.74 4.34 8.12
N ILE A 368 33.83 5.03 9.25
CA ILE A 368 32.75 5.84 9.82
C ILE A 368 33.20 7.30 9.91
N ILE A 369 32.39 8.18 9.33
CA ILE A 369 32.67 9.61 9.27
C ILE A 369 31.68 10.35 10.19
N ALA A 370 32.18 10.99 11.24
CA ALA A 370 31.37 11.80 12.13
C ALA A 370 31.15 13.21 11.54
N ALA A 371 29.92 13.51 11.15
CA ALA A 371 29.54 14.81 10.58
C ALA A 371 29.14 15.81 11.67
N THR A 372 29.42 17.09 11.40
CA THR A 372 29.26 18.20 12.36
C THR A 372 27.92 18.94 12.25
N SER A 373 27.21 18.76 11.14
CA SER A 373 25.89 19.32 10.90
C SER A 373 25.11 18.47 9.91
N LEU A 374 23.83 18.74 9.73
CA LEU A 374 23.01 18.00 8.76
C LEU A 374 23.47 18.25 7.31
N THR A 375 23.82 19.50 6.97
CA THR A 375 24.38 19.85 5.66
C THR A 375 25.71 19.17 5.41
N ASP A 376 26.61 19.18 6.41
CA ASP A 376 27.90 18.50 6.35
C ASP A 376 27.70 16.99 6.13
N ALA A 377 26.79 16.36 6.89
CA ALA A 377 26.48 14.94 6.74
C ALA A 377 25.98 14.58 5.32
N ALA A 378 25.10 15.41 4.76
CA ALA A 378 24.60 15.22 3.40
C ALA A 378 25.71 15.35 2.35
N VAL A 379 26.53 16.40 2.43
CA VAL A 379 27.66 16.59 1.49
C VAL A 379 28.66 15.44 1.58
N GLN A 380 28.97 14.98 2.80
CA GLN A 380 29.91 13.90 3.00
C GLN A 380 29.38 12.56 2.50
N VAL A 381 28.11 12.22 2.73
CA VAL A 381 27.57 10.94 2.25
C VAL A 381 27.43 10.89 0.73
N VAL A 382 27.08 12.02 0.10
CA VAL A 382 27.05 12.13 -1.37
C VAL A 382 28.43 11.87 -1.95
N LYS A 383 29.46 12.54 -1.41
CA LYS A 383 30.85 12.32 -1.82
C LYS A 383 31.32 10.88 -1.57
N ALA A 384 30.91 10.28 -0.46
CA ALA A 384 31.25 8.90 -0.12
C ALA A 384 30.60 7.90 -1.09
N ALA A 385 29.37 8.17 -1.53
CA ALA A 385 28.63 7.32 -2.47
C ALA A 385 29.16 7.41 -3.92
N GLU A 386 29.75 8.54 -4.33
CA GLU A 386 30.38 8.70 -5.66
C GLU A 386 31.72 7.95 -5.80
N GLY A 387 32.35 7.58 -4.67
CA GLY A 387 33.62 6.88 -4.64
C GLY A 387 33.54 5.39 -4.98
N LYS A 388 32.35 4.85 -5.21
CA LYS A 388 32.05 3.46 -5.54
C LYS A 388 31.02 3.41 -6.67
#